data_AF-A0A381U042-F1
#
_entry.id   AF-A0A381U042-F1
#
_cell.length_a   1.000
_cell.length_b   1.000
_cell.length_c   1.000
_cell.angle_alpha   90.00
_cell.angle_beta   90.00
_cell.angle_gamma   90.00
#
_symmetry.space_group_name_H-M   'P 1'
#
loop_
_entity.id
_entity.type
_entity.pdbx_description
1 polymer ?
#
loop_
_entity_poly.entity_id
_entity_poly.type
_entity_poly.pdbx_seq_one_letter_code
_entity_poly.pdbx_strand_id
1 'polypeptide(L)'
;VTLIYLVFIGLVFNVGALFEGARIDRGILLVSDMFAFKTHVTLNLRRNELKVAVEGERLAKYSPGNYPNWFKGDKQKFEVSLREGYKVRYEDGSLHYFVPGYGEMTVKKEGNQIITTFPENTHPLPEGFKIRESKFDARPVFDHRVQFSKSRIEVHYYELGWENFWFPLGSRFNGLGFLEILDLILFQERLDPETSNVVAILKEFWDHPTWQHGLLAIAVLETILMAFLGTLTATLVGLPLAFIAAENINPLGIVRFGLRRLFDFLRGLDYLIWSMIFIRSFGLGPLTGALAIAFTDTGTLGKLFTEALENTDAKQKEGVQATGASSFQQFRFGVIPQILPVLASLILYFFEHNIRSATVIGALGAGGIGLLLVQTMRTSRDWENTLYIIVVTIVLVIIADTLSGRLRKKLISG
;
A
#
# COMPACT_ATOMS: atom_id res chain seq x y z
N VAL A 1 -38.85 11.75 -2.92
CA VAL A 1 -38.49 10.33 -2.67
C VAL A 1 -37.00 10.18 -2.37
N THR A 2 -36.10 10.56 -3.27
CA THR A 2 -34.63 10.47 -3.06
C THR A 2 -34.15 11.15 -1.79
N LEU A 3 -34.61 12.38 -1.52
CA LEU A 3 -34.20 13.13 -0.33
C LEU A 3 -34.70 12.49 0.98
N ILE A 4 -35.92 11.94 0.97
CA ILE A 4 -36.49 11.19 2.10
C ILE A 4 -35.69 9.91 2.35
N TYR A 5 -35.28 9.22 1.28
CA TYR A 5 -34.42 8.05 1.36
C TYR A 5 -33.03 8.39 1.91
N LEU A 6 -32.43 9.52 1.49
CA LEU A 6 -31.16 9.99 2.03
C LEU A 6 -31.25 10.38 3.51
N VAL A 7 -32.34 11.03 3.92
CA VAL A 7 -32.60 11.36 5.34
C VAL A 7 -32.80 10.08 6.15
N PHE A 8 -33.57 9.12 5.62
CA PHE A 8 -33.75 7.81 6.24
C PHE A 8 -32.42 7.06 6.41
N ILE A 9 -31.57 7.04 5.38
CA ILE A 9 -30.21 6.48 5.47
C ILE A 9 -29.40 7.22 6.54
N GLY A 10 -29.40 8.55 6.53
CA GLY A 10 -28.66 9.36 7.50
C GLY A 10 -29.04 9.06 8.95
N LEU A 11 -30.33 8.81 9.20
CA LEU A 11 -30.87 8.41 10.50
C LEU A 11 -30.51 6.96 10.85
N VAL A 12 -30.71 6.02 9.92
CA VAL A 12 -30.43 4.58 10.15
C VAL A 12 -28.95 4.33 10.43
N PHE A 13 -28.06 4.99 9.70
CA PHE A 13 -26.61 4.87 9.90
C PHE A 13 -26.06 5.81 10.98
N ASN A 14 -26.92 6.61 11.62
CA ASN A 14 -26.57 7.57 12.67
C ASN A 14 -25.32 8.41 12.30
N VAL A 15 -25.37 9.04 11.13
CA VAL A 15 -24.23 9.76 10.56
C VAL A 15 -23.79 10.92 11.47
N GLY A 16 -24.71 11.50 12.26
CA GLY A 16 -24.38 12.53 13.26
C GLY A 16 -23.41 12.05 14.34
N ALA A 17 -23.65 10.86 14.91
CA ALA A 17 -22.78 10.29 15.94
C ALA A 17 -21.36 9.92 15.41
N LEU A 18 -21.25 9.62 14.11
CA LEU A 18 -19.97 9.39 13.45
C LEU A 18 -19.07 10.64 13.48
N PHE A 19 -19.65 11.83 13.30
CA PHE A 19 -18.90 13.09 13.35
C PHE A 19 -18.49 13.46 14.78
N GLU A 20 -19.33 13.16 15.79
CA GLU A 20 -19.00 13.43 17.20
C GLU A 20 -17.84 12.56 17.72
N GLY A 21 -17.72 11.32 17.22
CA GLY A 21 -16.63 10.41 17.57
C GLY A 21 -15.33 10.61 16.77
N ALA A 22 -15.38 11.38 15.68
CA ALA A 22 -14.28 11.54 14.75
C ALA A 22 -13.14 12.39 15.35
N ARG A 23 -11.96 11.78 15.53
CA ARG A 23 -10.76 12.48 16.00
C ARG A 23 -9.91 12.91 14.82
N ILE A 24 -10.32 14.00 14.15
CA ILE A 24 -9.67 14.51 12.93
C ILE A 24 -8.17 14.77 13.16
N ASP A 25 -7.79 15.31 14.32
CA ASP A 25 -6.39 15.55 14.69
C ASP A 25 -5.53 14.28 14.65
N ARG A 26 -6.10 13.13 15.03
CA ARG A 26 -5.40 11.84 14.93
C ARG A 26 -5.29 11.36 13.50
N GLY A 27 -6.32 11.61 12.68
CA GLY A 27 -6.28 11.31 11.25
C GLY A 27 -5.17 12.06 10.53
N ILE A 28 -5.03 13.37 10.81
CA ILE A 28 -3.94 14.19 10.24
C ILE A 28 -2.57 13.64 10.65
N LEU A 29 -2.40 13.23 11.91
CA LEU A 29 -1.14 12.63 12.39
C LEU A 29 -0.83 11.29 11.71
N LEU A 30 -1.84 10.45 11.49
CA LEU A 30 -1.65 9.18 10.78
C LEU A 30 -1.26 9.42 9.32
N VAL A 31 -1.92 10.36 8.65
CA VAL A 31 -1.61 10.73 7.26
C VAL A 31 -0.19 11.32 7.18
N SER A 32 0.23 12.08 8.18
CA SER A 32 1.58 12.63 8.19
C SER A 32 2.67 11.59 8.40
N ASP A 33 2.42 10.60 9.25
CA ASP A 33 3.32 9.45 9.45
C ASP A 33 3.41 8.55 8.18
N MET A 34 2.68 8.86 7.09
CA MET A 34 2.83 8.18 5.80
C MET A 34 3.92 8.79 4.91
N PHE A 35 4.18 10.10 5.04
CA PHE A 35 5.10 10.86 4.17
C PHE A 35 6.22 11.56 4.93
N ALA A 36 6.24 11.47 6.26
CA ALA A 36 7.27 12.03 7.11
C ALA A 36 7.68 11.01 8.17
N PHE A 37 8.99 10.87 8.34
CA PHE A 37 9.55 10.04 9.41
C PHE A 37 9.99 10.92 10.57
N LYS A 38 10.08 10.35 11.77
CA LYS A 38 10.50 11.08 12.97
C LYS A 38 11.71 10.47 13.65
N THR A 39 12.72 11.30 13.89
CA THR A 39 13.87 10.95 14.71
C THR A 39 13.64 11.36 16.16
N HIS A 40 13.77 10.40 17.06
CA HIS A 40 13.65 10.62 18.50
C HIS A 40 15.02 10.76 19.15
N VAL A 41 15.24 11.91 19.78
CA VAL A 41 16.29 12.08 20.79
C VAL A 41 15.65 11.83 22.15
N THR A 42 15.99 10.72 22.79
CA THR A 42 15.45 10.34 24.10
C THR A 42 16.58 10.29 25.13
N LEU A 43 16.49 11.14 26.16
CA LEU A 43 17.33 11.03 27.35
C LEU A 43 16.53 10.41 28.49
N ASN A 44 16.88 9.19 28.90
CA ASN A 44 16.29 8.54 30.05
C ASN A 44 16.96 9.05 31.35
N LEU A 45 16.24 9.85 32.12
CA LEU A 45 16.76 10.48 33.34
C LEU A 45 17.00 9.47 34.48
N ARG A 46 16.36 8.30 34.45
CA ARG A 46 16.55 7.26 35.49
C ARG A 46 17.80 6.41 35.23
N ARG A 47 18.06 6.09 33.97
CA ARG A 47 19.20 5.24 33.54
C ARG A 47 20.40 6.05 33.09
N ASN A 48 20.26 7.37 32.94
CA ASN A 48 21.24 8.27 32.36
C ASN A 48 21.74 7.78 30.98
N GLU A 49 20.79 7.41 30.13
CA GLU A 49 21.02 6.82 28.81
C GLU A 49 20.42 7.74 27.74
N LEU A 50 21.26 8.23 26.84
CA LEU A 50 20.84 8.98 25.66
C LEU A 50 20.70 8.01 24.48
N LYS A 51 19.56 8.09 23.79
CA LYS A 51 19.27 7.30 22.60
C LYS A 51 18.78 8.23 21.50
N VAL A 52 19.51 8.29 20.40
CA VAL A 52 19.04 8.91 19.15
C VAL A 52 18.68 7.78 18.20
N ALA A 53 17.40 7.68 17.85
CA ALA A 53 16.92 6.62 16.99
C ALA A 53 15.77 7.13 16.16
N VAL A 54 15.69 6.65 14.92
CA VAL A 54 14.54 6.92 14.08
C VAL A 54 13.42 5.92 14.41
N GLU A 55 12.19 6.40 14.34
CA GLU A 55 11.01 5.58 14.62
C GLU A 55 10.74 4.58 13.48
N GLY A 56 9.99 3.52 13.74
CA GLY A 56 9.69 2.48 12.73
C GLY A 56 10.75 1.39 12.63
N GLU A 57 12.04 1.74 12.75
CA GLU A 57 13.13 0.76 12.73
C GLU A 57 13.62 0.34 14.13
N ARG A 58 13.46 -0.93 14.50
CA ARG A 58 14.11 -1.49 15.72
C ARG A 58 15.65 -1.40 15.68
N LEU A 59 16.22 -1.26 14.47
CA LEU A 59 17.66 -1.28 14.19
C LEU A 59 18.26 0.10 13.82
N ALA A 60 17.45 1.16 13.58
CA ALA A 60 17.91 2.52 13.27
C ALA A 60 18.32 3.30 14.54
N LYS A 61 19.29 2.78 15.29
CA LYS A 61 19.94 3.54 16.36
C LYS A 61 21.20 4.18 15.80
N TYR A 62 21.32 5.49 15.92
CA TYR A 62 22.56 6.16 15.60
C TYR A 62 23.63 5.78 16.62
N SER A 63 24.81 5.44 16.12
CA SER A 63 26.00 5.20 16.94
C SER A 63 26.62 6.52 17.39
N PRO A 64 27.22 6.59 18.59
CA PRO A 64 27.97 7.77 19.02
C PRO A 64 29.05 8.14 17.98
N GLY A 65 28.93 9.32 17.37
CA GLY A 65 29.84 9.81 16.32
C GLY A 65 29.23 9.87 14.90
N ASN A 66 28.09 9.22 14.66
CA ASN A 66 27.32 9.34 13.41
C ASN A 66 25.94 9.93 13.70
N TYR A 67 25.87 11.05 14.41
CA TYR A 67 24.59 11.70 14.68
C TYR A 67 24.17 12.60 13.52
N PRO A 68 22.84 12.83 13.35
CA PRO A 68 22.36 13.80 12.38
C PRO A 68 22.95 15.19 12.60
N ASN A 69 23.17 15.97 11.53
CA ASN A 69 23.80 17.29 11.60
C ASN A 69 23.10 18.29 12.53
N TRP A 70 21.79 18.11 12.72
CA TRP A 70 20.95 18.93 13.60
C TRP A 70 21.07 18.55 15.09
N PHE A 71 21.71 17.42 15.42
CA PHE A 71 21.97 16.97 16.79
C PHE A 71 23.46 17.03 17.12
N LYS A 72 23.82 17.67 18.24
CA LYS A 72 25.21 17.71 18.72
C LYS A 72 25.25 17.49 20.23
N GLY A 73 26.19 16.67 20.69
CA GLY A 73 26.49 16.49 22.11
C GLY A 73 26.26 15.07 22.61
N ASP A 74 26.15 14.94 23.93
CA ASP A 74 26.06 13.67 24.66
C ASP A 74 25.04 13.77 25.81
N LYS A 75 24.86 12.70 26.58
CA LYS A 75 23.91 12.59 27.70
C LYS A 75 23.99 13.70 28.76
N GLN A 76 25.15 14.35 28.91
CA GLN A 76 25.34 15.46 29.86
C GLN A 76 24.96 16.82 29.28
N LYS A 77 25.30 17.04 28.01
CA LYS A 77 25.02 18.29 27.29
C LYS A 77 24.73 17.97 25.83
N PHE A 78 23.52 18.31 25.37
CA PHE A 78 23.16 18.18 23.97
C PHE A 78 22.40 19.41 23.46
N GLU A 79 22.56 19.67 22.17
CA GLU A 79 21.86 20.71 21.44
C GLU A 79 21.18 20.08 20.22
N VAL A 80 19.90 20.40 20.05
CA VAL A 80 19.06 20.02 18.92
C VAL A 80 18.66 21.31 18.22
N SER A 81 19.20 21.51 17.01
CA SER A 81 18.78 22.60 16.13
C SER A 81 17.53 22.16 15.37
N LEU A 82 16.38 22.73 15.72
CA LEU A 82 15.12 22.43 15.07
C LEU A 82 14.91 23.38 13.88
N ARG A 83 13.91 23.09 13.04
CA ARG A 83 13.57 23.93 11.88
C ARG A 83 12.94 25.25 12.34
N GLU A 84 12.82 26.19 11.41
CA GLU A 84 12.25 27.53 11.65
C GLU A 84 12.95 28.36 12.75
N GLY A 85 14.18 27.99 13.12
CA GLY A 85 14.98 28.70 14.12
C GLY A 85 14.74 28.26 15.56
N TYR A 86 13.88 27.26 15.80
CA TYR A 86 13.71 26.66 17.12
C TYR A 86 14.97 25.92 17.56
N LYS A 87 15.29 25.94 18.85
CA LYS A 87 16.45 25.20 19.39
C LYS A 87 16.16 24.62 20.75
N VAL A 88 16.63 23.40 21.00
CA VAL A 88 16.56 22.76 22.30
C VAL A 88 17.98 22.50 22.77
N ARG A 89 18.35 23.03 23.93
CA ARG A 89 19.62 22.73 24.59
C ARG A 89 19.33 22.08 25.93
N TYR A 90 20.08 21.06 26.28
CA TYR A 90 20.05 20.46 27.61
C TYR A 90 21.43 20.59 28.21
N GLU A 91 21.51 21.17 29.41
CA GLU A 91 22.75 21.39 30.16
C GLU A 91 22.41 21.45 31.65
N ASP A 92 23.28 20.90 32.50
CA ASP A 92 23.16 20.96 33.98
C ASP A 92 21.78 20.53 34.54
N GLY A 93 21.13 19.54 33.89
CA GLY A 93 19.84 19.02 34.34
C GLY A 93 18.62 19.87 33.97
N SER A 94 18.80 20.94 33.19
CA SER A 94 17.76 21.84 32.72
C SER A 94 17.64 21.79 31.20
N LEU A 95 16.40 21.84 30.70
CA LEU A 95 16.10 21.91 29.27
C LEU A 95 15.77 23.35 28.89
N HIS A 96 16.57 23.92 28.01
CA HIS A 96 16.46 25.25 27.45
C HIS A 96 15.80 25.14 26.08
N TYR A 97 14.59 25.66 25.93
CA TYR A 97 13.84 25.64 24.67
C TYR A 97 13.68 27.06 24.13
N PHE A 98 14.39 27.35 23.04
CA PHE A 98 14.32 28.60 22.33
C PHE A 98 13.19 28.57 21.30
N VAL A 99 12.24 29.49 21.45
CA VAL A 99 11.09 29.67 20.57
C VAL A 99 11.25 31.01 19.84
N PRO A 100 11.37 31.01 18.50
CA PRO A 100 11.48 32.25 17.71
C PRO A 100 10.36 33.23 18.03
N GLY A 101 10.70 34.48 18.34
CA GLY A 101 9.75 35.54 18.67
C GLY A 101 9.17 35.49 20.10
N TYR A 102 9.30 34.38 20.83
CA TYR A 102 8.85 34.26 22.23
C TYR A 102 10.01 34.30 23.23
N GLY A 103 11.19 33.79 22.87
CA GLY A 103 12.38 33.75 23.72
C GLY A 103 12.70 32.36 24.25
N GLU A 104 13.58 32.28 25.24
CA GLU A 104 14.08 31.03 25.82
C GLU A 104 13.28 30.62 27.06
N MET A 105 12.74 29.40 27.05
CA MET A 105 12.04 28.80 28.18
C MET A 105 12.95 27.76 28.85
N THR A 106 13.05 27.80 30.17
CA THR A 106 13.83 26.81 30.93
C THR A 106 12.90 25.85 31.64
N VAL A 107 13.01 24.56 31.35
CA VAL A 107 12.24 23.49 31.97
C VAL A 107 13.16 22.67 32.85
N LYS A 108 12.88 22.61 34.15
CA LYS A 108 13.68 21.88 35.13
C LYS A 108 12.78 20.99 35.98
N LYS A 109 13.33 19.86 36.43
CA LYS A 109 12.68 18.99 37.40
C LYS A 109 13.13 19.38 38.81
N GLU A 110 12.18 19.79 39.65
CA GLU A 110 12.39 20.01 41.08
C GLU A 110 11.50 19.07 41.89
N GLY A 111 12.13 18.13 42.60
CA GLY A 111 11.44 17.06 43.31
C GLY A 111 10.55 16.20 42.39
N ASN A 112 9.23 16.30 42.57
CA ASN A 112 8.23 15.55 41.83
C ASN A 112 7.44 16.40 40.82
N GLN A 113 7.85 17.66 40.59
CA GLN A 113 7.19 18.60 39.68
C GLN A 113 8.14 19.04 38.56
N ILE A 114 7.55 19.38 37.42
CA ILE A 114 8.24 20.02 36.29
C ILE A 114 7.93 21.51 36.36
N ILE A 115 8.96 22.32 36.62
CA ILE A 115 8.85 23.79 36.68
C ILE A 115 9.35 24.34 35.35
N THR A 116 8.58 25.27 34.79
CA THR A 116 8.92 25.97 33.54
C THR A 116 9.06 27.45 33.83
N THR A 117 10.25 27.99 33.63
CA THR A 117 10.55 29.42 33.71
C THR A 117 10.37 30.04 32.33
N PHE A 118 9.62 31.13 32.28
CA PHE A 118 9.34 31.87 31.06
C PHE A 118 10.22 33.13 30.98
N PRO A 119 10.45 33.67 29.77
CA PRO A 119 11.04 34.99 29.61
C PRO A 119 10.19 36.06 30.32
N GLU A 120 10.81 37.16 30.76
CA GLU A 120 10.08 38.24 31.42
C GLU A 120 8.98 38.83 30.49
N ASN A 121 7.79 39.08 31.06
CA ASN A 121 6.64 39.73 30.40
C ASN A 121 6.00 39.01 29.19
N THR A 122 6.16 37.69 29.04
CA THR A 122 5.52 36.94 27.93
C THR A 122 4.24 36.22 28.38
N HIS A 123 3.09 36.81 28.07
CA HIS A 123 1.78 36.16 28.06
C HIS A 123 1.01 36.61 26.81
N PRO A 124 0.24 35.74 26.13
CA PRO A 124 -0.11 34.35 26.48
C PRO A 124 0.90 33.29 26.03
N LEU A 125 0.75 32.05 26.53
CA LEU A 125 1.48 30.87 26.07
C LEU A 125 1.32 30.68 24.54
N PRO A 126 2.37 30.28 23.81
CA PRO A 126 2.24 29.99 22.39
C PRO A 126 1.28 28.82 22.12
N GLU A 127 0.63 28.82 20.96
CA GLU A 127 -0.22 27.71 20.54
C GLU A 127 0.57 26.38 20.50
N GLY A 128 -0.10 25.28 20.84
CA GLY A 128 0.51 23.94 20.84
C GLY A 128 1.33 23.57 22.09
N PHE A 129 1.43 24.46 23.09
CA PHE A 129 2.06 24.16 24.38
C PHE A 129 1.03 23.67 25.40
N LYS A 130 1.36 22.58 26.11
CA LYS A 130 0.57 22.00 27.18
C LYS A 130 1.48 21.71 28.37
N ILE A 131 1.36 22.53 29.40
CA ILE A 131 2.16 22.42 30.62
C ILE A 131 1.28 21.81 31.72
N ARG A 132 1.77 20.73 32.31
CA ARG A 132 1.17 20.06 33.48
C ARG A 132 2.26 19.86 34.52
N GLU A 133 1.88 19.75 35.79
CA GLU A 133 2.84 19.52 36.89
C GLU A 133 3.74 18.30 36.67
N SER A 134 3.25 17.29 35.95
CA SER A 134 3.97 16.04 35.70
C SER A 134 4.70 15.99 34.36
N LYS A 135 4.37 16.88 33.42
CA LYS A 135 4.86 16.81 32.04
C LYS A 135 4.76 18.16 31.34
N PHE A 136 5.85 18.57 30.71
CA PHE A 136 5.89 19.60 29.69
C PHE A 136 5.74 18.95 28.31
N ASP A 137 4.85 19.48 27.47
CA ASP A 137 4.60 18.99 26.11
C ASP A 137 4.40 20.17 25.17
N ALA A 138 5.31 20.37 24.22
CA ALA A 138 5.28 21.46 23.27
C ALA A 138 5.29 20.92 21.84
N ARG A 139 4.27 21.27 21.07
CA ARG A 139 4.19 21.06 19.62
C ARG A 139 3.66 22.35 18.97
N PRO A 140 4.49 23.41 18.88
CA PRO A 140 4.09 24.65 18.22
C PRO A 140 3.81 24.46 16.73
N VAL A 141 4.60 23.60 16.10
CA VAL A 141 4.60 23.34 14.66
C VAL A 141 4.67 21.83 14.43
N PHE A 142 4.38 21.39 13.21
CA PHE A 142 4.29 19.97 12.87
C PHE A 142 5.66 19.27 12.85
N ASP A 143 6.71 20.00 12.48
CA ASP A 143 8.09 19.55 12.26
C ASP A 143 8.84 19.12 13.53
N HIS A 144 8.39 19.49 14.74
CA HIS A 144 8.98 18.98 15.97
C HIS A 144 8.01 18.91 17.15
N ARG A 145 8.39 18.06 18.12
CA ARG A 145 7.70 18.00 19.42
C ARG A 145 8.71 17.81 20.53
N VAL A 146 8.58 18.60 21.59
CA VAL A 146 9.45 18.52 22.77
C VAL A 146 8.61 18.08 23.96
N GLN A 147 9.08 17.04 24.65
CA GLN A 147 8.45 16.55 25.86
C GLN A 147 9.48 16.44 26.99
N PHE A 148 9.12 16.96 28.16
CA PHE A 148 9.85 16.74 29.39
C PHE A 148 8.93 16.03 30.37
N SER A 149 9.30 14.84 30.82
CA SER A 149 8.60 14.10 31.86
C SER A 149 9.53 13.76 33.03
N LYS A 150 8.96 13.21 34.10
CA LYS A 150 9.74 12.83 35.30
C LYS A 150 10.83 11.79 35.05
N SER A 151 10.68 10.96 34.02
CA SER A 151 11.54 9.81 33.71
C SER A 151 12.40 10.00 32.46
N ARG A 152 11.98 10.88 31.54
CA ARG A 152 12.66 11.06 30.25
C ARG A 152 12.40 12.42 29.63
N ILE A 153 13.35 12.87 28.83
CA ILE A 153 13.23 13.99 27.90
C ILE A 153 13.17 13.39 26.49
N GLU A 154 12.21 13.83 25.68
CA GLU A 154 12.04 13.38 24.30
C GLU A 154 11.94 14.60 23.37
N VAL A 155 12.79 14.65 22.36
CA VAL A 155 12.69 15.61 21.26
C VAL A 155 12.43 14.82 19.99
N HIS A 156 11.34 15.13 19.31
CA HIS A 156 10.97 14.56 18.03
C HIS A 156 11.31 15.56 16.95
N TYR A 157 12.05 15.12 15.94
CA TYR A 157 12.35 15.90 14.75
C TYR A 157 11.76 15.18 13.54
N TYR A 158 10.84 15.84 12.84
CA TYR A 158 10.14 15.28 11.69
C TYR A 158 10.81 15.72 10.39
N GLU A 159 11.09 14.76 9.52
CA GLU A 159 11.63 15.00 8.18
C GLU A 159 10.65 14.49 7.13
N LEU A 160 10.52 15.25 6.04
CA LEU A 160 9.70 14.83 4.90
C LEU A 160 10.47 13.77 4.09
N GLY A 161 9.76 12.72 3.70
CA GLY A 161 10.29 11.61 2.92
C GLY A 161 10.13 10.27 3.63
N TRP A 162 10.76 9.26 3.05
CA TRP A 162 10.83 7.90 3.57
C TRP A 162 12.23 7.66 4.12
N GLU A 163 12.31 7.33 5.40
CA GLU A 163 13.59 7.16 6.08
C GLU A 163 14.36 6.00 5.47
N ASN A 164 15.63 6.24 5.11
CA ASN A 164 16.55 5.17 4.69
C ASN A 164 15.97 4.26 3.59
N PHE A 165 15.04 4.76 2.78
CA PHE A 165 14.27 3.97 1.82
C PHE A 165 15.16 3.14 0.89
N TRP A 166 16.28 3.71 0.47
CA TRP A 166 17.19 3.05 -0.46
C TRP A 166 18.12 2.06 0.23
N PHE A 167 18.66 2.43 1.39
CA PHE A 167 19.66 1.64 2.11
C PHE A 167 19.52 1.80 3.62
N PRO A 168 19.65 0.71 4.40
CA PRO A 168 19.54 0.76 5.85
C PRO A 168 20.57 1.69 6.50
N LEU A 169 20.30 2.23 7.69
CA LEU A 169 21.20 3.16 8.38
C LEU A 169 22.64 2.62 8.58
N GLY A 170 22.79 1.30 8.74
CA GLY A 170 24.09 0.64 8.90
C GLY A 170 24.81 0.32 7.59
N SER A 171 24.20 0.63 6.45
CA SER A 171 24.75 0.34 5.12
C SER A 171 25.97 1.21 4.82
N ARG A 172 26.90 0.67 4.03
CA ARG A 172 28.01 1.44 3.44
C ARG A 172 27.53 2.38 2.34
N PHE A 173 26.33 2.18 1.80
CA PHE A 173 25.72 3.03 0.78
C PHE A 173 24.79 4.09 1.37
N ASN A 174 24.50 4.03 2.68
CA ASN A 174 23.65 5.01 3.34
C ASN A 174 24.33 6.38 3.34
N GLY A 175 23.59 7.41 2.93
CA GLY A 175 24.09 8.79 2.84
C GLY A 175 24.82 9.13 1.53
N LEU A 176 25.10 8.14 0.66
CA LEU A 176 25.65 8.42 -0.67
C LEU A 176 24.57 9.02 -1.59
N GLY A 177 24.93 10.08 -2.30
CA GLY A 177 24.09 10.67 -3.34
C GLY A 177 24.01 9.79 -4.58
N PHE A 178 23.00 10.02 -5.43
CA PHE A 178 22.82 9.26 -6.68
C PHE A 178 24.07 9.28 -7.59
N LEU A 179 24.74 10.43 -7.69
CA LEU A 179 25.96 10.57 -8.49
C LEU A 179 27.14 9.80 -7.89
N GLU A 180 27.24 9.73 -6.56
CA GLU A 180 28.28 8.98 -5.86
C GLU A 180 28.07 7.47 -6.01
N ILE A 181 26.82 7.02 -5.98
CA ILE A 181 26.46 5.63 -6.30
C ILE A 181 26.83 5.29 -7.74
N LEU A 182 26.55 6.19 -8.69
CA LEU A 182 26.94 5.99 -10.09
C LEU A 182 28.47 5.97 -10.26
N ASP A 183 29.19 6.87 -9.59
CA ASP A 183 30.65 6.87 -9.59
C ASP A 183 31.20 5.55 -9.02
N LEU A 184 30.61 5.07 -7.94
CA LEU A 184 30.98 3.81 -7.31
C LEU A 184 30.70 2.60 -8.21
N ILE A 185 29.63 2.64 -9.00
CA ILE A 185 29.29 1.59 -9.98
C ILE A 185 30.24 1.62 -11.19
N LEU A 186 30.56 2.81 -11.69
CA LEU A 186 31.19 2.99 -13.00
C LEU A 186 32.72 3.09 -12.93
N PHE A 187 33.27 3.68 -11.86
CA PHE A 187 34.67 4.12 -11.82
C PHE A 187 35.44 3.65 -10.59
N GLN A 188 34.78 3.42 -9.45
CA GLN A 188 35.50 3.00 -8.23
C GLN A 188 35.80 1.50 -8.19
N GLU A 189 36.81 1.16 -7.38
CA GLU A 189 37.14 -0.23 -7.08
C GLU A 189 36.01 -0.92 -6.32
N ARG A 190 36.01 -2.26 -6.39
CA ARG A 190 34.99 -3.07 -5.73
C ARG A 190 35.14 -2.97 -4.22
N LEU A 191 34.05 -2.63 -3.53
CA LEU A 191 34.02 -2.56 -2.06
C LEU A 191 34.08 -3.95 -1.41
N ASP A 192 33.67 -4.98 -2.14
CA ASP A 192 33.77 -6.39 -1.78
C ASP A 192 34.48 -7.13 -2.92
N PRO A 193 35.59 -7.85 -2.66
CA PRO A 193 36.31 -8.59 -3.69
C PRO A 193 35.43 -9.63 -4.41
N GLU A 194 34.45 -10.21 -3.70
CA GLU A 194 33.64 -11.34 -4.17
C GLU A 194 32.42 -10.91 -5.01
N THR A 195 31.97 -9.65 -4.89
CA THR A 195 30.75 -9.17 -5.56
C THR A 195 30.97 -7.85 -6.29
N SER A 196 30.29 -7.64 -7.42
CA SER A 196 30.33 -6.35 -8.09
C SER A 196 29.56 -5.29 -7.30
N ASN A 197 30.00 -4.03 -7.36
CA ASN A 197 29.33 -2.92 -6.68
C ASN A 197 27.83 -2.83 -7.05
N VAL A 198 27.47 -3.10 -8.31
CA VAL A 198 26.06 -3.16 -8.77
C VAL A 198 25.28 -4.25 -8.03
N VAL A 199 25.82 -5.46 -7.92
CA VAL A 199 25.15 -6.57 -7.25
C VAL A 199 25.02 -6.31 -5.75
N ALA A 200 26.05 -5.75 -5.12
CA ALA A 200 26.00 -5.39 -3.70
C ALA A 200 24.90 -4.36 -3.42
N ILE A 201 24.84 -3.29 -4.22
CA ILE A 201 23.81 -2.25 -4.13
C ILE A 201 22.41 -2.82 -4.34
N LEU A 202 22.20 -3.59 -5.42
CA LEU A 202 20.89 -4.18 -5.72
C LEU A 202 20.46 -5.18 -4.65
N LYS A 203 21.39 -5.98 -4.13
CA LYS A 203 21.10 -6.94 -3.06
C LYS A 203 20.70 -6.24 -1.78
N GLU A 204 21.41 -5.18 -1.39
CA GLU A 204 21.09 -4.44 -0.17
C GLU A 204 19.77 -3.68 -0.26
N PHE A 205 19.45 -3.13 -1.44
CA PHE A 205 18.11 -2.61 -1.72
C PHE A 205 17.06 -3.73 -1.67
N TRP A 206 17.30 -4.88 -2.30
CA TRP A 206 16.32 -5.97 -2.34
C TRP A 206 16.04 -6.58 -0.96
N ASP A 207 17.09 -6.82 -0.18
CA ASP A 207 17.07 -7.46 1.14
C ASP A 207 16.88 -6.43 2.29
N HIS A 208 16.36 -5.23 1.98
CA HIS A 208 16.17 -4.17 2.97
C HIS A 208 15.28 -4.67 4.14
N PRO A 209 15.77 -4.70 5.40
CA PRO A 209 15.06 -5.32 6.53
C PRO A 209 13.71 -4.67 6.86
N THR A 210 13.62 -3.35 6.67
CA THR A 210 12.45 -2.54 7.06
C THR A 210 11.44 -2.36 5.95
N TRP A 211 11.89 -1.92 4.78
CA TRP A 211 11.04 -1.69 3.61
C TRP A 211 10.71 -2.97 2.84
N GLN A 212 11.53 -4.01 3.00
CA GLN A 212 11.29 -5.35 2.45
C GLN A 212 10.95 -5.35 0.96
N HIS A 213 11.69 -4.57 0.16
CA HIS A 213 11.42 -4.37 -1.26
C HIS A 213 11.27 -5.70 -2.02
N GLY A 214 12.15 -6.67 -1.74
CA GLY A 214 12.07 -8.00 -2.35
C GLY A 214 10.79 -8.76 -2.01
N LEU A 215 10.33 -8.67 -0.76
CA LEU A 215 9.06 -9.29 -0.34
C LEU A 215 7.87 -8.64 -1.05
N LEU A 216 7.86 -7.31 -1.17
CA LEU A 216 6.82 -6.60 -1.91
C LEU A 216 6.84 -6.95 -3.40
N ALA A 217 8.01 -7.05 -4.02
CA ALA A 217 8.14 -7.42 -5.42
C ALA A 217 7.59 -8.84 -5.69
N ILE A 218 7.86 -9.79 -4.78
CA ILE A 218 7.27 -11.14 -4.82
C ILE A 218 5.76 -11.05 -4.67
N ALA A 219 5.24 -10.27 -3.72
CA ALA A 219 3.81 -10.10 -3.53
C ALA A 219 3.10 -9.44 -4.73
N VAL A 220 3.75 -8.51 -5.41
CA VAL A 220 3.27 -7.94 -6.69
C VAL A 220 3.17 -9.05 -7.74
N LEU A 221 4.22 -9.86 -7.87
CA LEU A 221 4.24 -10.98 -8.82
C LEU A 221 3.14 -12.00 -8.49
N GLU A 222 2.97 -12.38 -7.22
CA GLU A 222 1.89 -13.26 -6.77
C GLU A 222 0.52 -12.71 -7.16
N THR A 223 0.28 -11.42 -6.97
CA THR A 223 -0.98 -10.74 -7.32
C THR A 223 -1.25 -10.82 -8.83
N ILE A 224 -0.24 -10.58 -9.67
CA ILE A 224 -0.34 -10.70 -11.12
C ILE A 224 -0.59 -12.16 -11.52
N LEU A 225 0.12 -13.11 -10.92
CA LEU A 225 -0.03 -14.54 -11.20
C LEU A 225 -1.42 -15.05 -10.82
N MET A 226 -1.97 -14.62 -9.68
CA MET A 226 -3.33 -14.94 -9.26
C MET A 226 -4.35 -14.46 -10.30
N ALA A 227 -4.24 -13.20 -10.70
CA ALA A 227 -5.12 -12.63 -11.71
C ALA A 227 -4.98 -13.35 -13.06
N PHE A 228 -3.75 -13.63 -13.48
CA PHE A 228 -3.47 -14.30 -14.75
C PHE A 228 -4.02 -15.73 -14.76
N LEU A 229 -3.63 -16.55 -13.78
CA LEU A 229 -4.04 -17.95 -13.69
C LEU A 229 -5.56 -18.07 -13.49
N GLY A 230 -6.14 -17.24 -12.61
CA GLY A 230 -7.58 -17.21 -12.39
C GLY A 230 -8.36 -16.90 -13.67
N THR A 231 -7.98 -15.81 -14.36
CA THR A 231 -8.63 -15.40 -15.62
C THR A 231 -8.42 -16.44 -16.73
N LEU A 232 -7.21 -17.01 -16.83
CA LEU A 232 -6.87 -18.02 -17.83
C LEU A 232 -7.70 -19.29 -17.62
N THR A 233 -7.74 -19.81 -16.39
CA THR A 233 -8.56 -21.00 -16.07
C THR A 233 -10.04 -20.73 -16.31
N ALA A 234 -10.54 -19.57 -15.88
CA ALA A 234 -11.93 -19.18 -16.13
C ALA A 234 -12.26 -19.09 -17.63
N THR A 235 -11.33 -18.59 -18.43
CA THR A 235 -11.48 -18.52 -19.88
C THR A 235 -11.45 -19.91 -20.51
N LEU A 236 -10.49 -20.74 -20.14
CA LEU A 236 -10.32 -22.10 -20.68
C LEU A 236 -11.50 -23.01 -20.36
N VAL A 237 -12.13 -22.84 -19.19
CA VAL A 237 -13.30 -23.62 -18.78
C VAL A 237 -14.59 -22.95 -19.27
N GLY A 238 -14.73 -21.64 -19.08
CA GLY A 238 -15.91 -20.87 -19.42
C GLY A 238 -16.20 -20.81 -20.91
N LEU A 239 -15.18 -20.72 -21.76
CA LEU A 239 -15.35 -20.63 -23.21
C LEU A 239 -15.99 -21.89 -23.83
N PRO A 240 -15.47 -23.11 -23.61
CA PRO A 240 -16.13 -24.33 -24.07
C PRO A 240 -17.55 -24.49 -23.53
N LEU A 241 -17.77 -24.20 -22.24
CA LEU A 241 -19.09 -24.28 -21.64
C LEU A 241 -20.07 -23.27 -22.24
N ALA A 242 -19.60 -22.07 -22.59
CA ALA A 242 -20.39 -21.05 -23.24
C ALA A 242 -20.87 -21.48 -24.64
N PHE A 243 -20.02 -22.16 -25.41
CA PHE A 243 -20.42 -22.75 -26.69
C PHE A 243 -21.55 -23.77 -26.54
N ILE A 244 -21.54 -24.58 -25.48
CA ILE A 244 -22.59 -25.56 -25.20
C ILE A 244 -23.86 -24.88 -24.68
N ALA A 245 -23.74 -23.74 -23.99
CA ALA A 245 -24.84 -22.98 -23.43
C ALA A 245 -25.50 -22.00 -24.42
N ALA A 246 -24.93 -21.80 -25.61
CA ALA A 246 -25.44 -20.87 -26.61
C ALA A 246 -26.61 -21.46 -27.43
N GLU A 247 -27.70 -20.71 -27.52
CA GLU A 247 -28.95 -21.08 -28.22
C GLU A 247 -28.76 -21.31 -29.71
N ASN A 248 -27.92 -20.50 -30.36
CA ASN A 248 -27.64 -20.61 -31.79
C ASN A 248 -26.73 -21.79 -32.17
N ILE A 249 -26.18 -22.50 -31.20
CA ILE A 249 -25.23 -23.61 -31.40
C ILE A 249 -25.78 -24.94 -30.90
N ASN A 250 -26.36 -24.97 -29.70
CA ASN A 250 -26.85 -26.19 -29.08
C ASN A 250 -28.39 -26.21 -29.00
N PRO A 251 -29.08 -27.12 -29.73
CA PRO A 251 -30.54 -27.23 -29.69
C PRO A 251 -31.06 -27.90 -28.41
N LEU A 252 -30.21 -28.53 -27.58
CA LEU A 252 -30.62 -29.24 -26.37
C LEU A 252 -30.94 -28.27 -25.22
N GLY A 253 -32.20 -27.85 -25.14
CA GLY A 253 -32.69 -26.87 -24.16
C GLY A 253 -32.41 -27.22 -22.69
N ILE A 254 -32.42 -28.50 -22.32
CA ILE A 254 -32.16 -28.96 -20.94
C ILE A 254 -30.69 -28.73 -20.55
N VAL A 255 -29.75 -29.10 -21.42
CA VAL A 255 -28.30 -28.92 -21.17
C VAL A 255 -27.99 -27.44 -21.06
N ARG A 256 -28.53 -26.63 -21.98
CA ARG A 256 -28.41 -25.18 -21.95
C ARG A 256 -28.94 -24.58 -20.64
N PHE A 257 -30.13 -24.99 -20.21
CA PHE A 257 -30.72 -24.52 -18.96
C PHE A 257 -29.81 -24.86 -17.77
N GLY A 258 -29.31 -26.10 -17.68
CA GLY A 258 -28.40 -26.54 -16.63
C GLY A 258 -27.11 -25.71 -16.56
N LEU A 259 -26.44 -25.51 -17.71
CA LEU A 259 -25.21 -24.70 -17.76
C LEU A 259 -25.44 -23.24 -17.42
N ARG A 260 -26.55 -22.64 -17.87
CA ARG A 260 -26.89 -21.26 -17.52
C ARG A 260 -27.12 -21.11 -16.01
N ARG A 261 -27.79 -22.07 -15.37
CA ARG A 261 -27.96 -22.09 -13.90
C ARG A 261 -26.64 -22.32 -13.16
N LEU A 262 -25.74 -23.14 -13.70
CA LEU A 262 -24.40 -23.30 -13.15
C LEU A 262 -23.63 -21.97 -13.19
N PHE A 263 -23.69 -21.24 -14.31
CA PHE A 263 -23.07 -19.92 -14.41
C PHE A 263 -23.66 -18.94 -13.39
N ASP A 264 -24.98 -18.91 -13.24
CA ASP A 264 -25.68 -18.07 -12.26
C ASP A 264 -25.29 -18.42 -10.81
N PHE A 265 -25.08 -19.70 -10.51
CA PHE A 265 -24.61 -20.15 -9.21
C PHE A 265 -23.17 -19.73 -8.92
N LEU A 266 -22.25 -19.99 -9.86
CA LEU A 266 -20.83 -19.67 -9.71
C LEU A 266 -20.60 -18.17 -9.48
N ARG A 267 -21.31 -17.31 -10.24
CA ARG A 267 -21.25 -15.85 -10.08
C ARG A 267 -22.10 -15.32 -8.92
N GLY A 268 -22.97 -16.15 -8.35
CA GLY A 268 -23.81 -15.79 -7.21
C GLY A 268 -23.02 -15.69 -5.92
N LEU A 269 -21.89 -16.42 -5.84
CA LEU A 269 -20.93 -16.34 -4.76
C LEU A 269 -19.74 -15.50 -5.21
N ASP A 270 -19.44 -14.45 -4.43
CA ASP A 270 -18.32 -13.56 -4.71
C ASP A 270 -16.97 -14.23 -4.38
N TYR A 271 -15.88 -13.68 -4.94
CA TYR A 271 -14.52 -14.16 -4.73
C TYR A 271 -14.14 -14.25 -3.24
N LEU A 272 -14.75 -13.44 -2.36
CA LEU A 272 -14.55 -13.53 -0.91
C LEU A 272 -14.99 -14.89 -0.34
N ILE A 273 -16.15 -15.38 -0.74
CA ILE A 273 -16.71 -16.65 -0.25
C ILE A 273 -15.89 -17.81 -0.81
N TRP A 274 -15.61 -17.80 -2.11
CA TRP A 274 -14.76 -18.81 -2.73
C TRP A 274 -13.36 -18.84 -2.10
N SER A 275 -12.77 -17.69 -1.79
CA SER A 275 -11.48 -17.60 -1.11
C SER A 275 -11.54 -18.29 0.26
N MET A 276 -12.56 -18.04 1.08
CA MET A 276 -12.68 -18.71 2.39
C MET A 276 -12.79 -20.23 2.27
N ILE A 277 -13.54 -20.72 1.28
CA ILE A 277 -13.66 -22.17 1.00
C ILE A 277 -12.29 -22.73 0.61
N PHE A 278 -11.60 -22.13 -0.36
CA PHE A 278 -10.32 -22.62 -0.85
C PHE A 278 -9.18 -22.46 0.15
N ILE A 279 -9.19 -21.43 1.01
CA ILE A 279 -8.24 -21.31 2.12
C ILE A 279 -8.36 -22.53 3.03
N ARG A 280 -9.59 -22.98 3.30
CA ARG A 280 -9.81 -24.15 4.16
C ARG A 280 -9.35 -25.46 3.52
N SER A 281 -9.41 -25.55 2.19
CA SER A 281 -9.04 -26.73 1.41
C SER A 281 -7.54 -26.81 1.08
N PHE A 282 -6.94 -25.72 0.64
CA PHE A 282 -5.57 -25.65 0.11
C PHE A 282 -4.60 -24.85 0.99
N GLY A 283 -5.11 -24.14 2.00
CA GLY A 283 -4.32 -23.27 2.86
C GLY A 283 -4.21 -21.84 2.35
N LEU A 284 -3.42 -21.04 3.07
CA LEU A 284 -3.10 -19.67 2.69
C LEU A 284 -2.11 -19.66 1.52
N GLY A 285 -2.33 -18.76 0.56
CA GLY A 285 -1.37 -18.53 -0.53
C GLY A 285 -1.99 -18.25 -1.89
N PRO A 286 -1.15 -17.92 -2.90
CA PRO A 286 -1.60 -17.42 -4.20
C PRO A 286 -2.50 -18.39 -4.97
N LEU A 287 -2.25 -19.70 -4.86
CA LEU A 287 -3.08 -20.72 -5.53
C LEU A 287 -4.55 -20.61 -5.12
N THR A 288 -4.80 -20.37 -3.84
CA THR A 288 -6.14 -20.24 -3.28
C THR A 288 -6.89 -19.04 -3.86
N GLY A 289 -6.22 -17.90 -4.02
CA GLY A 289 -6.83 -16.74 -4.65
C GLY A 289 -7.01 -16.91 -6.17
N ALA A 290 -6.08 -17.55 -6.86
CA ALA A 290 -6.23 -17.89 -8.28
C ALA A 290 -7.46 -18.77 -8.53
N LEU A 291 -7.69 -19.78 -7.67
CA LEU A 291 -8.87 -20.64 -7.74
C LEU A 291 -10.17 -19.89 -7.43
N ALA A 292 -10.15 -19.01 -6.43
CA ALA A 292 -11.31 -18.18 -6.10
C ALA A 292 -11.73 -17.28 -7.28
N ILE A 293 -10.75 -16.65 -7.94
CA ILE A 293 -10.97 -15.89 -9.17
C ILE A 293 -11.50 -16.83 -10.27
N ALA A 294 -10.84 -17.96 -10.51
CA ALA A 294 -11.22 -18.90 -11.57
C ALA A 294 -12.68 -19.35 -11.47
N PHE A 295 -13.16 -19.71 -10.27
CA PHE A 295 -14.53 -20.16 -10.07
C PHE A 295 -15.55 -19.05 -10.29
N THR A 296 -15.31 -17.88 -9.71
CA THR A 296 -16.20 -16.71 -9.84
C THR A 296 -16.29 -16.26 -11.29
N ASP A 297 -15.14 -16.17 -11.97
CA ASP A 297 -15.05 -15.70 -13.33
C ASP A 297 -15.54 -16.72 -14.35
N THR A 298 -15.43 -18.02 -14.08
CA THR A 298 -16.00 -19.05 -14.97
C THR A 298 -17.50 -18.82 -15.14
N GLY A 299 -18.22 -18.47 -14.07
CA GLY A 299 -19.65 -18.13 -14.15
C GLY A 299 -19.90 -16.85 -14.94
N THR A 300 -19.13 -15.80 -14.67
CA THR A 300 -19.34 -14.49 -15.30
C THR A 300 -18.92 -14.48 -16.78
N LEU A 301 -17.68 -14.90 -17.08
CA LEU A 301 -17.18 -15.03 -18.45
C LEU A 301 -18.00 -16.04 -19.24
N GLY A 302 -18.36 -17.20 -18.66
CA GLY A 302 -19.19 -18.19 -19.35
C GLY A 302 -20.53 -17.60 -19.80
N LYS A 303 -21.19 -16.82 -18.94
CA LYS A 303 -22.43 -16.11 -19.29
C LYS A 303 -22.21 -15.06 -20.38
N LEU A 304 -21.20 -14.20 -20.23
CA LEU A 304 -20.90 -13.14 -21.19
C LEU A 304 -20.47 -13.68 -22.56
N PHE A 305 -19.71 -14.78 -22.58
CA PHE A 305 -19.34 -15.48 -23.81
C PHE A 305 -20.57 -16.12 -24.47
N THR A 306 -21.50 -16.68 -23.68
CA THR A 306 -22.76 -17.22 -24.22
C THR A 306 -23.58 -16.11 -24.88
N GLU A 307 -23.71 -14.96 -24.23
CA GLU A 307 -24.42 -13.80 -24.78
C GLU A 307 -23.72 -13.25 -26.03
N ALA A 308 -22.38 -13.17 -26.03
CA ALA A 308 -21.62 -12.74 -27.20
C ALA A 308 -21.82 -13.70 -28.40
N LEU A 309 -21.88 -15.01 -28.14
CA LEU A 309 -22.16 -16.02 -29.16
C LEU A 309 -23.57 -15.86 -29.73
N GLU A 310 -24.57 -15.68 -28.88
CA GLU A 310 -25.98 -15.53 -29.29
C GLU A 310 -26.24 -14.23 -30.08
N ASN A 311 -25.44 -13.18 -29.84
CA ASN A 311 -25.53 -11.90 -30.55
C ASN A 311 -24.76 -11.86 -31.88
N THR A 312 -24.20 -12.97 -32.36
CA THR A 312 -23.49 -13.01 -33.65
C THR A 312 -24.44 -12.79 -34.83
N ASP A 313 -24.05 -11.98 -35.83
CA ASP A 313 -24.88 -11.74 -37.01
C ASP A 313 -24.96 -12.99 -37.90
N ALA A 314 -26.18 -13.48 -38.10
CA ALA A 314 -26.48 -14.61 -38.96
C ALA A 314 -26.08 -14.37 -40.42
N LYS A 315 -26.07 -13.12 -40.89
CA LYS A 315 -25.76 -12.79 -42.30
C LYS A 315 -24.36 -13.20 -42.71
N GLN A 316 -23.35 -13.07 -41.84
CA GLN A 316 -21.99 -13.50 -42.21
C GLN A 316 -21.90 -15.03 -42.28
N LYS A 317 -22.62 -15.74 -41.39
CA LYS A 317 -22.73 -17.20 -41.44
C LYS A 317 -23.42 -17.66 -42.73
N GLU A 318 -24.53 -17.03 -43.09
CA GLU A 318 -25.27 -17.29 -44.34
C GLU A 318 -24.44 -16.94 -45.59
N GLY A 319 -23.65 -15.87 -45.55
CA GLY A 319 -22.74 -15.48 -46.63
C GLY A 319 -21.65 -16.53 -46.88
N VAL A 320 -21.07 -17.10 -45.82
CA VAL A 320 -20.13 -18.23 -45.94
C VAL A 320 -20.85 -19.49 -46.41
N GLN A 321 -22.08 -19.74 -45.94
CA GLN A 321 -22.89 -20.87 -46.42
C GLN A 321 -23.17 -20.80 -47.93
N ALA A 322 -23.40 -19.60 -48.47
CA ALA A 322 -23.68 -19.39 -49.89
C ALA A 322 -22.53 -19.79 -50.82
N THR A 323 -21.29 -19.91 -50.30
CA THR A 323 -20.15 -20.41 -51.08
C THR A 323 -20.07 -21.95 -51.13
N GLY A 324 -21.06 -22.66 -50.60
CA GLY A 324 -21.06 -24.13 -50.46
C GLY A 324 -20.27 -24.64 -49.25
N ALA A 325 -19.97 -23.77 -48.29
CA ALA A 325 -19.15 -24.11 -47.12
C ALA A 325 -19.90 -25.03 -46.13
N SER A 326 -19.19 -26.01 -45.57
CA SER A 326 -19.72 -26.93 -44.55
C SER A 326 -20.01 -26.20 -43.22
N SER A 327 -20.82 -26.78 -42.34
CA SER A 327 -21.17 -26.18 -41.04
C SER A 327 -19.94 -25.81 -40.19
N PHE A 328 -18.87 -26.59 -40.27
CA PHE A 328 -17.61 -26.28 -39.58
C PHE A 328 -16.90 -25.06 -40.18
N GLN A 329 -16.92 -24.91 -41.51
CA GLN A 329 -16.36 -23.76 -42.20
C GLN A 329 -17.19 -22.49 -41.92
N GLN A 330 -18.52 -22.59 -41.90
CA GLN A 330 -19.40 -21.49 -41.51
C GLN A 330 -19.09 -20.99 -40.10
N PHE A 331 -18.82 -21.90 -39.17
CA PHE A 331 -18.45 -21.51 -37.81
C PHE A 331 -17.05 -20.86 -37.75
N ARG A 332 -16.06 -21.49 -38.38
CA ARG A 332 -14.66 -21.02 -38.37
C ARG A 332 -14.48 -19.68 -39.07
N PHE A 333 -15.17 -19.45 -40.18
CA PHE A 333 -14.99 -18.26 -41.02
C PHE A 333 -16.13 -17.25 -40.90
N GLY A 334 -17.31 -17.66 -40.43
CA GLY A 334 -18.46 -16.78 -40.23
C GLY A 334 -18.65 -16.33 -38.79
N VAL A 335 -18.43 -17.19 -37.79
CA VAL A 335 -18.75 -16.87 -36.37
C VAL A 335 -17.51 -16.46 -35.59
N ILE A 336 -16.45 -17.28 -35.60
CA ILE A 336 -15.22 -17.03 -34.80
C ILE A 336 -14.63 -15.63 -35.04
N PRO A 337 -14.48 -15.14 -36.30
CA PRO A 337 -13.87 -13.84 -36.53
C PRO A 337 -14.67 -12.67 -35.95
N GLN A 338 -16.01 -12.78 -35.87
CA GLN A 338 -16.88 -11.76 -35.29
C GLN A 338 -16.74 -11.67 -33.77
N ILE A 339 -16.67 -12.82 -33.10
CA ILE A 339 -16.68 -12.88 -31.64
C ILE A 339 -15.29 -12.69 -31.04
N LEU A 340 -14.21 -13.03 -31.77
CA LEU A 340 -12.84 -13.01 -31.25
C LEU A 340 -12.44 -11.65 -30.63
N PRO A 341 -12.73 -10.49 -31.26
CA PRO A 341 -12.41 -9.18 -30.67
C PRO A 341 -13.18 -8.91 -29.37
N VAL A 342 -14.44 -9.38 -29.29
CA VAL A 342 -15.29 -9.25 -28.09
C VAL A 342 -14.77 -10.14 -26.97
N LEU A 343 -14.49 -11.41 -27.26
CA LEU A 343 -13.94 -12.37 -26.29
C LEU A 343 -12.60 -11.87 -25.75
N ALA A 344 -11.69 -11.44 -26.61
CA ALA A 344 -10.39 -10.90 -26.20
C ALA A 344 -10.54 -9.64 -25.34
N SER A 345 -11.49 -8.75 -25.69
CA SER A 345 -11.79 -7.56 -24.89
C SER A 345 -12.31 -7.90 -23.50
N LEU A 346 -13.17 -8.92 -23.38
CA LEU A 346 -13.66 -9.42 -22.10
C LEU A 346 -12.54 -10.05 -21.28
N ILE A 347 -11.72 -10.91 -21.87
CA ILE A 347 -10.58 -11.55 -21.16
C ILE A 347 -9.63 -10.48 -20.60
N LEU A 348 -9.26 -9.48 -21.41
CA LEU A 348 -8.38 -8.39 -20.97
C LEU A 348 -9.01 -7.53 -19.88
N TYR A 349 -10.31 -7.24 -19.99
CA TYR A 349 -11.05 -6.52 -18.97
C TYR A 349 -11.08 -7.28 -17.64
N PHE A 350 -11.38 -8.58 -17.66
CA PHE A 350 -11.38 -9.39 -16.45
C PHE A 350 -9.98 -9.56 -15.87
N PHE A 351 -8.95 -9.69 -16.70
CA PHE A 351 -7.57 -9.73 -16.23
C PHE A 351 -7.18 -8.46 -15.44
N GLU A 352 -7.49 -7.27 -15.99
CA GLU A 352 -7.27 -5.99 -15.31
C GLU A 352 -8.10 -5.88 -14.02
N HIS A 353 -9.38 -6.23 -14.09
CA HIS A 353 -10.27 -6.25 -12.93
C HIS A 353 -9.72 -7.16 -11.81
N ASN A 354 -9.21 -8.34 -12.18
CA ASN A 354 -8.71 -9.33 -11.25
C ASN A 354 -7.39 -8.92 -10.59
N ILE A 355 -6.54 -8.11 -11.24
CA ILE A 355 -5.36 -7.52 -10.59
C ILE A 355 -5.80 -6.64 -9.41
N ARG A 356 -6.88 -5.87 -9.59
CA ARG A 356 -7.46 -5.05 -8.52
C ARG A 356 -8.10 -5.90 -7.42
N SER A 357 -8.96 -6.85 -7.81
CA SER A 357 -9.69 -7.72 -6.88
C SER A 357 -8.75 -8.65 -6.10
N ALA A 358 -7.61 -9.06 -6.69
CA ALA A 358 -6.58 -9.87 -6.03
C ALA A 358 -5.99 -9.19 -4.79
N THR A 359 -5.99 -7.85 -4.71
CA THR A 359 -5.57 -7.13 -3.49
C THR A 359 -6.55 -7.35 -2.35
N VAL A 360 -7.87 -7.35 -2.63
CA VAL A 360 -8.91 -7.63 -1.63
C VAL A 360 -8.88 -9.11 -1.21
N ILE A 361 -8.72 -10.01 -2.18
CA ILE A 361 -8.60 -11.45 -1.94
C ILE A 361 -7.35 -11.77 -1.12
N GLY A 362 -6.22 -11.12 -1.44
CA GLY A 362 -4.97 -11.24 -0.71
C GLY A 362 -5.09 -10.82 0.76
N ALA A 363 -5.86 -9.76 1.03
CA ALA A 363 -6.14 -9.27 2.38
C ALA A 363 -6.88 -10.32 3.26
N LEU A 364 -7.62 -11.25 2.64
CA LEU A 364 -8.25 -12.37 3.33
C LEU A 364 -7.30 -13.55 3.62
N GLY A 365 -6.04 -13.48 3.17
CA GLY A 365 -5.05 -14.54 3.38
C GLY A 365 -4.66 -15.32 2.13
N ALA A 366 -5.09 -14.89 0.94
CA ALA A 366 -4.70 -15.50 -0.32
C ALA A 366 -3.29 -15.09 -0.83
N GLY A 367 -2.51 -14.37 -0.02
CA GLY A 367 -1.16 -13.93 -0.40
C GLY A 367 -1.13 -12.61 -1.17
N GLY A 368 -0.03 -12.35 -1.88
CA GLY A 368 0.13 -11.14 -2.68
C GLY A 368 0.12 -9.85 -1.87
N ILE A 369 -0.11 -8.74 -2.57
CA ILE A 369 -0.01 -7.39 -1.99
C ILE A 369 -0.99 -7.20 -0.84
N GLY A 370 -2.21 -7.75 -0.98
CA GLY A 370 -3.26 -7.64 0.03
C GLY A 370 -2.84 -8.18 1.40
N LEU A 371 -2.11 -9.29 1.42
CA LEU A 371 -1.63 -9.88 2.67
C LEU A 371 -0.61 -8.97 3.37
N LEU A 372 0.37 -8.42 2.62
CA LEU A 372 1.35 -7.49 3.16
C LEU A 372 0.70 -6.19 3.65
N LEU A 373 -0.29 -5.69 2.93
CA LEU A 373 -1.04 -4.50 3.31
C LEU A 373 -1.77 -4.69 4.65
N VAL A 374 -2.45 -5.82 4.85
CA VAL A 374 -3.11 -6.12 6.14
C VAL A 374 -2.09 -6.34 7.27
N GLN A 375 -0.96 -6.98 6.99
CA GLN A 375 0.09 -7.21 7.99
C GLN A 375 0.71 -5.89 8.49
N THR A 376 1.04 -4.97 7.58
CA THR A 376 1.60 -3.66 7.94
C THR A 376 0.59 -2.81 8.71
N MET A 377 -0.68 -2.77 8.27
CA MET A 377 -1.74 -2.05 9.00
C MET A 377 -1.98 -2.62 10.41
N ARG A 378 -1.93 -3.94 10.59
CA ARG A 378 -2.12 -4.57 11.91
C ARG A 378 -1.02 -4.22 12.91
N THR A 379 0.21 -4.04 12.44
CA THR A 379 1.35 -3.67 13.30
C THR A 379 1.26 -2.22 13.81
N SER A 380 0.42 -1.36 13.19
CA SER A 380 0.11 0.02 13.60
C SER A 380 1.30 0.98 13.73
N ARG A 381 2.54 0.52 13.52
CA ARG A 381 3.77 1.30 13.70
C ARG A 381 4.45 1.71 12.39
N ASP A 382 4.04 1.13 11.26
CA ASP A 382 4.74 1.27 9.98
C ASP A 382 3.81 1.84 8.90
N TRP A 383 3.19 3.00 9.16
CA TRP A 383 2.29 3.66 8.19
C TRP A 383 3.01 4.10 6.92
N GLU A 384 4.31 4.36 7.01
CA GLU A 384 5.20 4.59 5.87
C GLU A 384 5.24 3.36 4.93
N ASN A 385 5.46 2.17 5.50
CA ASN A 385 5.41 0.90 4.75
C ASN A 385 4.03 0.67 4.14
N THR A 386 2.95 0.98 4.86
CA THR A 386 1.59 0.89 4.32
C THR A 386 1.39 1.83 3.13
N LEU A 387 1.84 3.09 3.20
CA LEU A 387 1.77 4.01 2.06
C LEU A 387 2.58 3.49 0.87
N TYR A 388 3.80 3.00 1.12
CA TYR A 388 4.64 2.43 0.07
C TYR A 388 3.92 1.30 -0.68
N ILE A 389 3.30 0.35 0.04
CA ILE A 389 2.51 -0.72 -0.57
C ILE A 389 1.32 -0.18 -1.37
N ILE A 390 0.61 0.84 -0.84
CA ILE A 390 -0.51 1.49 -1.54
C ILE A 390 -0.04 2.14 -2.84
N VAL A 391 1.05 2.91 -2.81
CA VAL A 391 1.63 3.56 -3.99
C VAL A 391 2.00 2.51 -5.04
N VAL A 392 2.67 1.43 -4.64
CA VAL A 392 3.02 0.33 -5.55
C VAL A 392 1.78 -0.33 -6.15
N THR A 393 0.71 -0.52 -5.37
CA THR A 393 -0.56 -1.07 -5.86
C THR A 393 -1.21 -0.14 -6.89
N ILE A 394 -1.23 1.17 -6.63
CA ILE A 394 -1.78 2.16 -7.57
C ILE A 394 -0.98 2.14 -8.88
N VAL A 395 0.34 2.16 -8.79
CA VAL A 395 1.23 2.08 -9.97
C VAL A 395 0.98 0.80 -10.76
N LEU A 396 0.86 -0.35 -10.08
CA LEU A 396 0.55 -1.63 -10.72
C LEU A 396 -0.80 -1.57 -11.47
N VAL A 397 -1.84 -1.04 -10.83
CA VAL A 397 -3.18 -0.93 -11.44
C VAL A 397 -3.16 0.02 -12.65
N ILE A 398 -2.47 1.15 -12.56
CA ILE A 398 -2.33 2.09 -13.68
C ILE A 398 -1.59 1.44 -14.86
N ILE A 399 -0.52 0.68 -14.60
CA ILE A 399 0.22 -0.05 -15.63
C ILE A 399 -0.69 -1.10 -16.28
N ALA A 400 -1.41 -1.88 -15.48
CA ALA A 400 -2.33 -2.92 -15.96
C ALA A 400 -3.46 -2.35 -16.83
N ASP A 401 -4.08 -1.24 -16.40
CA ASP A 401 -5.12 -0.54 -17.16
C ASP A 401 -4.57 0.01 -18.48
N THR A 402 -3.41 0.68 -18.43
CA THR A 402 -2.77 1.25 -19.64
C THR A 402 -2.42 0.16 -20.65
N LEU A 403 -1.87 -0.97 -20.21
CA LEU A 403 -1.54 -2.09 -21.08
C LEU A 403 -2.80 -2.74 -21.66
N SER A 404 -3.81 -3.00 -20.83
CA SER A 404 -5.08 -3.61 -21.25
C SER A 404 -5.84 -2.72 -22.23
N GLY A 405 -5.86 -1.41 -21.98
CA GLY A 405 -6.45 -0.42 -22.88
C GLY A 405 -5.74 -0.33 -24.24
N ARG A 406 -4.40 -0.37 -24.26
CA ARG A 406 -3.61 -0.38 -25.50
C ARG A 406 -3.86 -1.65 -26.33
N LEU A 407 -3.89 -2.81 -25.68
CA LEU A 407 -4.16 -4.09 -26.34
C LEU A 407 -5.58 -4.13 -26.91
N ARG A 408 -6.58 -3.68 -26.13
CA ARG A 408 -7.97 -3.62 -26.58
C ARG A 408 -8.17 -2.68 -27.76
N LYS A 409 -7.52 -1.52 -27.76
CA LYS A 409 -7.56 -0.58 -28.90
C LYS A 409 -7.06 -1.24 -30.19
N LYS A 410 -5.92 -1.94 -30.14
CA LYS A 410 -5.38 -2.66 -31.31
C LYS A 410 -6.34 -3.75 -31.81
N LEU A 411 -6.98 -4.48 -30.89
CA LEU A 411 -7.91 -5.56 -31.24
C LEU A 411 -9.22 -5.05 -31.87
N ILE A 412 -9.70 -3.88 -31.45
CA ILE A 412 -10.93 -3.28 -31.98
C ILE A 412 -10.66 -2.48 -33.26
N SER A 413 -9.50 -1.82 -33.38
CA SER A 413 -9.18 -1.00 -34.55
C SER A 413 -8.79 -1.79 -35.80
N GLY A 414 -8.46 -3.09 -35.65
CA GLY A 414 -7.96 -3.93 -36.75
C GLY A 414 -6.51 -3.67 -37.05
#